data_AF-A0A7Y0AM41-F1
#
_entry.id   AF-A0A7Y0AM41-F1
#
_cell.length_a   1.000
_cell.length_b   1.000
_cell.length_c   1.000
_cell.angle_alpha   90.00
_cell.angle_beta   90.00
_cell.angle_gamma   90.00
#
_symmetry.space_group_name_H-M   'P 1'
#
loop_
_entity.id
_entity.type
_entity.pdbx_description
1 polymer ?
#
loop_
_entity_poly.entity_id
_entity_poly.type
_entity_poly.pdbx_seq_one_letter_code
_entity_poly.pdbx_strand_id
1 'polypeptide(L)'
;MKKIILSIAVLTTGILTQAQLQNPDFEQTENSFPSAWKSEPNDLYLVKTDDVVKYSGKNSLQISNTADASASMQTFSQMFPIQGSGFRKVRLSGYVRSENITGSIALYAYVKNGEKITIDQGNSKTQNHKITANKDWKEYSLEFVVDDNAKNFLFGGFLSGNGKVWFDDFSVSAIPFSEKAASKEALTYIDEFKNIIKKNSIFKDKINWSPLENHLQIISKGMETVDDSSGNPIHHEEPERSRR
;
A
#
# COMPACT_ATOMS: atom_id res chain seq x y z
N MET A 1 44.97 52.84 -5.57
CA MET A 1 43.72 52.30 -4.96
C MET A 1 43.06 51.36 -5.98
N LYS A 2 43.17 50.04 -5.81
CA LYS A 2 42.40 49.04 -6.57
C LYS A 2 41.74 48.11 -5.56
N LYS A 3 40.40 48.12 -5.49
CA LYS A 3 39.61 47.23 -4.64
C LYS A 3 39.42 45.91 -5.39
N ILE A 4 39.89 44.81 -4.82
CA ILE A 4 39.60 43.45 -5.28
C ILE A 4 38.35 43.01 -4.51
N ILE A 5 37.25 42.78 -5.22
CA ILE A 5 36.02 42.21 -4.64
C ILE A 5 36.13 40.71 -4.84
N LEU A 6 36.20 39.97 -3.72
CA LEU A 6 36.19 38.51 -3.70
C LEU A 6 34.73 38.06 -3.59
N SER A 7 34.16 37.56 -4.69
CA SER A 7 32.82 36.97 -4.69
C SER A 7 32.91 35.50 -4.26
N ILE A 8 32.39 35.19 -3.07
CA ILE A 8 32.23 33.82 -2.58
C ILE A 8 30.93 33.27 -3.18
N ALA A 9 31.06 32.34 -4.12
CA ALA A 9 29.93 31.54 -4.61
C ALA A 9 29.67 30.40 -3.62
N VAL A 10 28.56 30.49 -2.88
CA VAL A 10 28.07 29.41 -2.03
C VAL A 10 27.37 28.40 -2.93
N LEU A 11 28.04 27.29 -3.25
CA LEU A 11 27.37 26.12 -3.83
C LEU A 11 26.58 25.41 -2.73
N THR A 12 25.27 25.65 -2.67
CA THR A 12 24.35 24.79 -1.94
C THR A 12 24.15 23.51 -2.75
N THR A 13 24.89 22.45 -2.41
CA THR A 13 24.55 21.10 -2.85
C THR A 13 23.27 20.67 -2.13
N GLY A 14 22.11 20.95 -2.73
CA GLY A 14 20.85 20.37 -2.30
C GLY A 14 20.92 18.86 -2.52
N ILE A 15 20.70 18.09 -1.45
CA ILE A 15 20.43 16.66 -1.59
C ILE A 15 19.09 16.55 -2.32
N LEU A 16 19.13 16.22 -3.61
CA LEU A 16 17.93 15.86 -4.36
C LEU A 16 17.45 14.52 -3.81
N THR A 17 16.60 14.55 -2.78
CA THR A 17 15.80 13.40 -2.41
C THR A 17 14.81 13.18 -3.54
N GLN A 18 15.13 12.25 -4.45
CA GLN A 18 14.19 11.85 -5.48
C GLN A 18 12.95 11.24 -4.80
N ALA A 19 11.76 11.74 -5.15
CA ALA A 19 10.52 11.16 -4.68
C ALA A 19 10.48 9.66 -5.04
N GLN A 20 10.09 8.84 -4.07
CA GLN A 20 10.11 7.38 -4.21
C GLN A 20 9.07 6.92 -5.25
N LEU A 21 7.86 7.50 -5.20
CA LEU A 21 6.85 7.42 -6.26
C LEU A 21 7.13 8.48 -7.34
N GLN A 22 6.97 8.09 -8.60
CA GLN A 22 7.07 9.00 -9.76
C GLN A 22 5.67 9.38 -10.24
N ASN A 23 5.45 10.67 -10.52
CA ASN A 23 4.17 11.19 -11.00
C ASN A 23 2.96 10.77 -10.13
N PRO A 24 3.02 10.93 -8.79
CA PRO A 24 1.98 10.45 -7.88
C PRO A 24 0.63 11.17 -8.01
N ASP A 25 0.63 12.38 -8.54
CA ASP A 25 -0.51 13.28 -8.78
C ASP A 25 -1.02 13.20 -10.24
N PHE A 26 -0.45 12.30 -11.06
CA PHE A 26 -0.86 12.04 -12.44
C PHE A 26 -0.78 13.25 -13.40
N GLU A 27 0.01 14.27 -13.05
CA GLU A 27 0.12 15.51 -13.84
C GLU A 27 0.93 15.35 -15.13
N GLN A 28 1.88 14.42 -15.16
CA GLN A 28 2.68 14.12 -16.34
C GLN A 28 1.99 13.03 -17.16
N THR A 29 1.55 13.36 -18.37
CA THR A 29 0.72 12.45 -19.18
C THR A 29 1.30 12.24 -20.57
N GLU A 30 1.19 11.00 -21.06
CA GLU A 30 1.51 10.59 -22.43
C GLU A 30 0.33 9.77 -22.96
N ASN A 31 -0.22 10.15 -24.12
CA ASN A 31 -1.36 9.47 -24.74
C ASN A 31 -2.58 9.29 -23.79
N SER A 32 -2.89 10.32 -23.00
CA SER A 32 -3.97 10.31 -21.99
C SER A 32 -3.78 9.30 -20.85
N PHE A 33 -2.54 8.88 -20.57
CA PHE A 33 -2.21 8.01 -19.46
C PHE A 33 -1.03 8.59 -18.66
N PRO A 34 -1.00 8.49 -17.32
CA PRO A 34 0.06 9.10 -16.53
C PRO A 34 1.40 8.37 -16.72
N SER A 35 2.45 9.12 -17.03
CA SER A 35 3.81 8.61 -17.19
C SER A 35 4.27 7.88 -15.92
N ALA A 36 5.14 6.87 -16.07
CA ALA A 36 5.68 6.00 -15.01
C ALA A 36 4.69 5.05 -14.31
N TRP A 37 3.39 5.14 -14.61
CA TRP A 37 2.40 4.15 -14.21
C TRP A 37 2.21 3.09 -15.29
N LYS A 38 1.64 1.94 -14.94
CA LYS A 38 1.35 0.85 -15.88
C LYS A 38 -0.06 0.34 -15.68
N SER A 39 -0.72 -0.01 -16.78
CA SER A 39 -2.03 -0.65 -16.80
C SER A 39 -2.07 -1.53 -18.05
N GLU A 40 -2.45 -2.79 -17.89
CA GLU A 40 -2.56 -3.71 -19.03
C GLU A 40 -3.89 -3.45 -19.77
N PRO A 41 -3.93 -3.42 -21.11
CA PRO A 41 -5.16 -3.22 -21.85
C PRO A 41 -6.24 -4.27 -21.54
N ASN A 42 -7.49 -3.84 -21.50
CA ASN A 42 -8.66 -4.69 -21.33
C ASN A 42 -9.84 -4.06 -22.07
N ASP A 43 -10.39 -4.75 -23.06
CA ASP A 43 -11.42 -4.20 -23.94
C ASP A 43 -12.73 -3.83 -23.23
N LEU A 44 -12.94 -4.32 -22.00
CA LEU A 44 -14.11 -4.02 -21.17
C LEU A 44 -13.96 -2.73 -20.35
N TYR A 45 -12.77 -2.12 -20.35
CA TYR A 45 -12.47 -0.93 -19.55
C TYR A 45 -11.75 0.15 -20.37
N LEU A 46 -11.97 1.39 -19.97
CA LEU A 46 -11.20 2.55 -20.36
C LEU A 46 -10.41 3.03 -19.15
N VAL A 47 -9.09 3.18 -19.32
CA VAL A 47 -8.20 3.80 -18.35
C VAL A 47 -7.58 5.04 -18.99
N LYS A 48 -7.78 6.20 -18.37
CA LYS A 48 -7.27 7.47 -18.90
C LYS A 48 -7.17 8.53 -17.82
N THR A 49 -6.43 9.60 -18.08
CA THR A 49 -6.52 10.81 -17.25
C THR A 49 -7.83 11.56 -17.48
N ASP A 50 -8.30 12.23 -16.43
CA ASP A 50 -9.48 13.09 -16.43
C ASP A 50 -9.10 14.47 -15.88
N ASP A 51 -9.30 15.52 -16.68
CA ASP A 51 -8.96 16.90 -16.34
C ASP A 51 -10.15 17.69 -15.76
N VAL A 52 -11.32 17.06 -15.64
CA VAL A 52 -12.54 17.63 -15.06
C VAL A 52 -12.70 17.17 -13.62
N VAL A 53 -12.73 15.85 -13.40
CA VAL A 53 -12.89 15.26 -12.06
C VAL A 53 -11.51 14.94 -11.50
N LYS A 54 -11.05 15.75 -10.55
CA LYS A 54 -9.71 15.67 -9.95
C LYS A 54 -9.75 16.05 -8.48
N TYR A 55 -8.80 15.55 -7.70
CA TYR A 55 -8.64 15.92 -6.29
C TYR A 55 -7.73 17.12 -6.16
N SER A 56 -6.55 17.04 -6.78
CA SER A 56 -5.55 18.08 -6.81
C SER A 56 -5.12 18.36 -8.25
N GLY A 57 -4.20 19.31 -8.46
CA GLY A 57 -3.60 19.55 -9.76
C GLY A 57 -4.58 19.80 -10.92
N LYS A 58 -4.26 19.24 -12.07
CA LYS A 58 -5.01 19.34 -13.33
C LYS A 58 -5.59 18.00 -13.78
N ASN A 59 -5.10 16.87 -13.30
CA ASN A 59 -5.51 15.55 -13.76
C ASN A 59 -5.81 14.61 -12.57
N SER A 60 -6.60 13.58 -12.82
CA SER A 60 -6.64 12.36 -12.02
C SER A 60 -6.65 11.14 -12.94
N LEU A 61 -6.44 9.94 -12.42
CA LEU A 61 -6.55 8.69 -13.19
C LEU A 61 -7.95 8.09 -13.05
N GLN A 62 -8.69 7.98 -14.17
CA GLN A 62 -10.00 7.36 -14.24
C GLN A 62 -9.91 5.90 -14.74
N ILE A 63 -10.67 5.00 -14.12
CA ILE A 63 -11.04 3.70 -14.66
C ILE A 63 -12.56 3.63 -14.79
N SER A 64 -13.07 3.23 -15.96
CA SER A 64 -14.50 2.99 -16.16
C SER A 64 -14.75 1.83 -17.11
N ASN A 65 -15.82 1.05 -16.89
CA ASN A 65 -16.21 0.03 -17.85
C ASN A 65 -16.77 0.64 -19.14
N THR A 66 -16.49 0.03 -20.29
CA THR A 66 -17.01 0.40 -21.62
C THR A 66 -18.11 -0.54 -22.11
N ALA A 67 -18.17 -1.74 -21.52
CA ALA A 67 -19.20 -2.76 -21.70
C ALA A 67 -19.51 -3.39 -20.34
N ASP A 68 -20.39 -4.40 -20.27
CA ASP A 68 -20.61 -5.13 -19.02
C ASP A 68 -19.33 -5.87 -18.59
N ALA A 69 -18.79 -5.45 -17.45
CA ALA A 69 -17.54 -5.93 -16.88
C ALA A 69 -17.75 -6.65 -15.53
N SER A 70 -18.97 -7.12 -15.25
CA SER A 70 -19.36 -7.76 -13.96
C SER A 70 -18.43 -8.90 -13.51
N ALA A 71 -17.78 -9.60 -14.45
CA ALA A 71 -16.84 -10.69 -14.19
C ALA A 71 -15.38 -10.36 -14.57
N SER A 72 -15.03 -9.08 -14.69
CA SER A 72 -13.71 -8.61 -15.10
C SER A 72 -13.15 -7.57 -14.12
N MET A 73 -11.89 -7.22 -14.28
CA MET A 73 -11.19 -6.23 -13.45
C MET A 73 -10.15 -5.48 -14.27
N GLN A 74 -9.97 -4.21 -13.95
CA GLN A 74 -8.91 -3.36 -14.49
C GLN A 74 -8.05 -2.81 -13.37
N THR A 75 -6.73 -2.89 -13.53
CA THR A 75 -5.74 -2.45 -12.54
C THR A 75 -4.76 -1.46 -13.14
N PHE A 76 -4.16 -0.65 -12.29
CA PHE A 76 -2.95 0.11 -12.62
C PHE A 76 -1.99 0.04 -11.44
N SER A 77 -0.69 0.17 -11.71
CA SER A 77 0.31 0.22 -10.64
C SER A 77 1.63 0.85 -11.07
N GLN A 78 2.43 1.21 -10.08
CA GLN A 78 3.83 1.57 -10.23
C GLN A 78 4.68 0.70 -9.31
N MET A 79 5.85 0.27 -9.81
CA MET A 79 6.87 -0.37 -8.99
C MET A 79 7.93 0.66 -8.62
N PHE A 80 8.29 0.75 -7.34
CA PHE A 80 9.28 1.70 -6.85
C PHE A 80 10.09 1.13 -5.66
N PRO A 81 11.34 1.58 -5.47
CA PRO A 81 12.20 1.07 -4.39
C PRO A 81 11.65 1.47 -3.02
N ILE A 82 11.85 0.65 -1.99
CA ILE A 82 11.54 1.01 -0.59
C ILE A 82 12.77 1.67 0.02
N GLN A 83 12.66 2.93 0.41
CA GLN A 83 13.76 3.64 1.07
C GLN A 83 13.86 3.29 2.57
N GLY A 84 15.02 3.59 3.17
CA GLY A 84 15.33 3.30 4.56
C GLY A 84 15.84 1.88 4.82
N SER A 85 16.25 1.62 6.05
CA SER A 85 16.80 0.35 6.51
C SER A 85 16.19 -0.06 7.86
N GLY A 86 16.32 -1.34 8.20
CA GLY A 86 15.83 -1.93 9.43
C GLY A 86 14.31 -2.16 9.44
N PHE A 87 13.83 -2.61 10.59
CA PHE A 87 12.43 -2.91 10.83
C PHE A 87 11.60 -1.63 10.96
N ARG A 88 10.67 -1.41 10.03
CA ARG A 88 9.95 -0.14 9.88
C ARG A 88 8.53 -0.34 9.40
N LYS A 89 7.68 0.66 9.65
CA LYS A 89 6.30 0.70 9.19
C LYS A 89 6.16 1.75 8.10
N VAL A 90 5.53 1.39 6.99
CA VAL A 90 5.35 2.25 5.82
C VAL A 90 3.85 2.37 5.53
N ARG A 91 3.40 3.60 5.29
CA ARG A 91 2.05 3.94 4.85
C ARG A 91 2.06 4.30 3.38
N LEU A 92 1.21 3.65 2.61
CA LEU A 92 0.90 3.95 1.22
C LEU A 92 -0.50 4.56 1.18
N SER A 93 -0.69 5.74 0.59
CA SER A 93 -2.01 6.38 0.51
C SER A 93 -2.33 6.89 -0.89
N GLY A 94 -3.62 7.17 -1.11
CA GLY A 94 -4.13 7.80 -2.30
C GLY A 94 -5.59 8.22 -2.10
N TYR A 95 -6.04 9.23 -2.85
CA TYR A 95 -7.41 9.68 -2.85
C TYR A 95 -8.23 8.88 -3.87
N VAL A 96 -9.46 8.53 -3.49
CA VAL A 96 -10.37 7.76 -4.32
C VAL A 96 -11.74 8.42 -4.33
N ARG A 97 -12.34 8.52 -5.52
CA ARG A 97 -13.74 8.93 -5.75
C ARG A 97 -14.38 7.93 -6.72
N SER A 98 -15.68 7.70 -6.59
CA SER A 98 -16.37 6.73 -7.44
C SER A 98 -17.84 7.03 -7.72
N GLU A 99 -18.34 6.49 -8.81
CA GLU A 99 -19.73 6.67 -9.26
C GLU A 99 -20.26 5.35 -9.84
N ASN A 100 -21.52 5.03 -9.48
CA ASN A 100 -22.28 3.89 -10.03
C ASN A 100 -21.56 2.53 -9.95
N ILE A 101 -20.93 2.24 -8.81
CA ILE A 101 -20.17 1.02 -8.62
C ILE A 101 -21.08 -0.19 -8.38
N THR A 102 -20.96 -1.18 -9.25
CA THR A 102 -21.49 -2.54 -9.07
C THR A 102 -20.30 -3.49 -9.14
N GLY A 103 -19.70 -3.76 -7.98
CA GLY A 103 -18.46 -4.51 -7.88
C GLY A 103 -17.60 -4.04 -6.69
N SER A 104 -16.28 -3.94 -6.87
CA SER A 104 -15.34 -3.52 -5.83
C SER A 104 -14.24 -2.61 -6.36
N ILE A 105 -13.78 -1.72 -5.47
CA ILE A 105 -12.62 -0.85 -5.66
C ILE A 105 -11.63 -1.19 -4.55
N ALA A 106 -10.34 -1.22 -4.87
CA ALA A 106 -9.32 -1.25 -3.84
C ALA A 106 -8.05 -0.51 -4.26
N LEU A 107 -7.32 -0.04 -3.24
CA LEU A 107 -5.87 0.09 -3.34
C LEU A 107 -5.24 -1.26 -3.03
N TYR A 108 -4.14 -1.60 -3.70
CA TYR A 108 -3.40 -2.84 -3.47
C TYR A 108 -1.90 -2.61 -3.55
N ALA A 109 -1.13 -3.38 -2.78
CA ALA A 109 0.32 -3.38 -2.88
C ALA A 109 0.93 -4.77 -2.67
N TYR A 110 2.05 -5.01 -3.36
CA TYR A 110 2.95 -6.15 -3.14
C TYR A 110 4.30 -5.66 -2.65
N VAL A 111 4.80 -6.24 -1.56
CA VAL A 111 6.17 -6.09 -1.08
C VAL A 111 7.04 -7.12 -1.76
N LYS A 112 8.12 -6.68 -2.40
CA LYS A 112 9.03 -7.55 -3.16
C LYS A 112 10.44 -7.50 -2.62
N ASN A 113 11.11 -8.65 -2.59
CA ASN A 113 12.53 -8.74 -2.23
C ASN A 113 13.47 -8.33 -3.39
N GLY A 114 14.78 -8.49 -3.19
CA GLY A 114 15.81 -8.18 -4.20
C GLY A 114 15.70 -8.99 -5.49
N GLU A 115 15.10 -10.17 -5.43
CA GLU A 115 14.84 -11.05 -6.58
C GLU A 115 13.48 -10.78 -7.24
N LYS A 116 12.78 -9.71 -6.81
CA LYS A 116 11.42 -9.33 -7.24
C LYS A 116 10.32 -10.34 -6.88
N ILE A 117 10.62 -11.29 -6.00
CA ILE A 117 9.66 -12.24 -5.43
C ILE A 117 8.78 -11.50 -4.42
N THR A 118 7.47 -11.72 -4.48
CA THR A 118 6.53 -11.15 -3.50
C THR A 118 6.71 -11.85 -2.15
N ILE A 119 7.00 -11.07 -1.12
CA ILE A 119 7.21 -11.54 0.26
C ILE A 119 6.09 -11.12 1.21
N ASP A 120 5.29 -10.13 0.81
CA ASP A 120 4.06 -9.72 1.49
C ASP A 120 3.12 -9.05 0.47
N GLN A 121 1.82 -9.07 0.74
CA GLN A 121 0.80 -8.45 -0.11
C GLN A 121 -0.43 -8.05 0.69
N GLY A 122 -1.09 -6.97 0.27
CA GLY A 122 -2.35 -6.54 0.87
C GLY A 122 -3.12 -5.61 -0.04
N ASN A 123 -4.41 -5.53 0.21
CA ASN A 123 -5.30 -4.53 -0.36
C ASN A 123 -6.19 -3.91 0.73
N SER A 124 -6.93 -2.88 0.35
CA SER A 124 -7.76 -2.12 1.30
C SER A 124 -8.82 -2.98 1.98
N LYS A 125 -9.38 -4.00 1.30
CA LYS A 125 -10.30 -4.97 1.93
C LYS A 125 -9.59 -5.84 2.96
N THR A 126 -8.45 -6.44 2.60
CA THR A 126 -7.69 -7.33 3.50
C THR A 126 -7.08 -6.59 4.67
N GLN A 127 -7.01 -5.25 4.65
CA GLN A 127 -6.54 -4.42 5.76
C GLN A 127 -7.69 -3.72 6.50
N ASN A 128 -8.92 -4.22 6.40
CA ASN A 128 -10.12 -3.66 7.05
C ASN A 128 -10.40 -2.17 6.73
N HIS A 129 -9.89 -1.69 5.61
CA HIS A 129 -10.11 -0.35 5.07
C HIS A 129 -10.90 -0.41 3.76
N LYS A 130 -11.93 -1.28 3.69
CA LYS A 130 -12.72 -1.48 2.47
C LYS A 130 -13.20 -0.15 1.89
N ILE A 131 -12.94 0.07 0.61
CA ILE A 131 -13.40 1.26 -0.10
C ILE A 131 -14.88 1.05 -0.45
N THR A 132 -15.73 1.88 0.13
CA THR A 132 -17.17 1.94 -0.19
C THR A 132 -17.40 3.02 -1.22
N ALA A 133 -18.30 2.77 -2.18
CA ALA A 133 -18.64 3.72 -3.23
C ALA A 133 -18.99 5.10 -2.64
N ASN A 134 -18.43 6.16 -3.22
CA ASN A 134 -18.37 7.49 -2.65
C ASN A 134 -18.35 8.58 -3.71
N LYS A 135 -19.25 9.57 -3.59
CA LYS A 135 -19.34 10.69 -4.55
C LYS A 135 -18.29 11.78 -4.34
N ASP A 136 -17.65 11.81 -3.18
CA ASP A 136 -16.62 12.78 -2.81
C ASP A 136 -15.27 12.09 -2.63
N TRP A 137 -14.19 12.82 -2.89
CA TRP A 137 -12.83 12.33 -2.68
C TRP A 137 -12.59 11.96 -1.22
N LYS A 138 -12.04 10.77 -0.99
CA LYS A 138 -11.62 10.29 0.32
C LYS A 138 -10.24 9.67 0.23
N GLU A 139 -9.39 9.96 1.22
CA GLU A 139 -8.10 9.32 1.34
C GLU A 139 -8.28 7.88 1.86
N TYR A 140 -7.57 6.94 1.25
CA TYR A 140 -7.44 5.57 1.73
C TYR A 140 -5.96 5.22 1.84
N SER A 141 -5.62 4.30 2.75
CA SER A 141 -4.23 3.87 2.91
C SER A 141 -4.08 2.40 3.23
N LEU A 142 -2.90 1.89 2.87
CA LEU A 142 -2.38 0.58 3.27
C LEU A 142 -1.16 0.79 4.16
N GLU A 143 -0.99 -0.08 5.14
CA GLU A 143 0.18 -0.10 6.01
C GLU A 143 0.91 -1.42 5.90
N PHE A 144 2.24 -1.36 5.82
CA PHE A 144 3.11 -2.53 5.74
C PHE A 144 4.24 -2.41 6.75
N VAL A 145 4.55 -3.51 7.43
CA VAL A 145 5.73 -3.64 8.26
C VAL A 145 6.80 -4.36 7.44
N VAL A 146 7.94 -3.72 7.24
CA VAL A 146 9.01 -4.20 6.34
C VAL A 146 10.35 -4.20 7.06
N ASP A 147 11.23 -5.10 6.64
CA ASP A 147 12.64 -5.15 7.07
C ASP A 147 13.58 -4.88 5.89
N ASP A 148 14.85 -5.22 6.03
CA ASP A 148 15.86 -5.03 4.98
C ASP A 148 15.72 -6.00 3.79
N ASN A 149 14.94 -7.07 3.92
CA ASN A 149 14.68 -7.97 2.81
C ASN A 149 13.71 -7.34 1.78
N ALA A 150 12.84 -6.44 2.23
CA ALA A 150 11.90 -5.71 1.37
C ALA A 150 12.62 -4.62 0.55
N LYS A 151 12.57 -4.74 -0.78
CA LYS A 151 13.29 -3.85 -1.70
C LYS A 151 12.38 -2.98 -2.55
N ASN A 152 11.20 -3.44 -2.91
CA ASN A 152 10.28 -2.68 -3.77
C ASN A 152 8.83 -2.83 -3.32
N PHE A 153 8.05 -1.78 -3.49
CA PHE A 153 6.60 -1.92 -3.60
C PHE A 153 6.22 -2.02 -5.07
N LEU A 154 5.19 -2.81 -5.36
CA LEU A 154 4.29 -2.57 -6.49
C LEU A 154 2.98 -2.09 -5.89
N PHE A 155 2.56 -0.86 -6.18
CA PHE A 155 1.39 -0.22 -5.56
C PHE A 155 0.50 0.41 -6.62
N GLY A 156 -0.81 0.34 -6.41
CA GLY A 156 -1.79 0.98 -7.27
C GLY A 156 -3.22 0.70 -6.84
N GLY A 157 -4.15 0.77 -7.80
CA GLY A 157 -5.57 0.58 -7.55
C GLY A 157 -6.26 -0.25 -8.63
N PHE A 158 -7.49 -0.65 -8.36
CA PHE A 158 -8.31 -1.38 -9.32
C PHE A 158 -9.80 -1.04 -9.23
N LEU A 159 -10.49 -1.30 -10.34
CA LEU A 159 -11.94 -1.49 -10.41
C LEU A 159 -12.23 -2.92 -10.86
N SER A 160 -13.02 -3.66 -10.09
CA SER A 160 -13.61 -4.94 -10.49
C SER A 160 -15.11 -4.77 -10.58
N GLY A 161 -15.70 -5.09 -11.73
CA GLY A 161 -17.11 -4.87 -12.01
C GLY A 161 -17.39 -3.55 -12.74
N ASN A 162 -18.64 -3.12 -12.68
CA ASN A 162 -19.12 -1.94 -13.41
C ASN A 162 -19.03 -0.67 -12.59
N GLY A 163 -18.94 0.46 -13.28
CA GLY A 163 -18.96 1.81 -12.74
C GLY A 163 -17.75 2.63 -13.18
N LYS A 164 -17.50 3.70 -12.43
CA LYS A 164 -16.41 4.62 -12.68
C LYS A 164 -15.71 4.99 -11.38
N VAL A 165 -14.39 4.96 -11.38
CA VAL A 165 -13.55 5.33 -10.23
C VAL A 165 -12.43 6.24 -10.70
N TRP A 166 -12.08 7.19 -9.86
CA TRP A 166 -10.92 8.06 -10.02
C TRP A 166 -9.97 7.89 -8.84
N PHE A 167 -8.68 8.01 -9.14
CA PHE A 167 -7.56 7.90 -8.24
C PHE A 167 -6.69 9.15 -8.37
N ASP A 168 -6.18 9.66 -7.27
CA ASP A 168 -5.35 10.87 -7.27
C ASP A 168 -4.41 10.95 -6.05
N ASP A 169 -3.39 11.80 -6.11
CA ASP A 169 -2.47 12.14 -5.01
C ASP A 169 -1.94 10.94 -4.21
N PHE A 170 -1.16 10.09 -4.89
CA PHE A 170 -0.55 8.92 -4.26
C PHE A 170 0.64 9.30 -3.37
N SER A 171 0.81 8.65 -2.23
CA SER A 171 1.92 8.96 -1.34
C SER A 171 2.49 7.73 -0.65
N VAL A 172 3.76 7.84 -0.27
CA VAL A 172 4.49 6.87 0.55
C VAL A 172 5.19 7.61 1.68
N SER A 173 4.99 7.14 2.90
CA SER A 173 5.62 7.72 4.09
C SER A 173 6.01 6.64 5.09
N ALA A 174 7.14 6.85 5.77
CA ALA A 174 7.45 6.09 6.97
C ALA A 174 6.58 6.61 8.12
N ILE A 175 5.99 5.69 8.89
CA ILE A 175 5.19 6.01 10.07
C ILE A 175 5.77 5.31 11.30
N PRO A 176 5.65 5.90 12.50
CA PRO A 176 6.15 5.26 13.71
C PRO A 176 5.29 4.04 14.07
N PHE A 177 5.89 3.10 14.78
CA PHE A 177 5.12 2.12 15.55
C PHE A 177 4.41 2.82 16.71
N SER A 178 3.36 2.20 17.26
CA SER A 178 2.72 2.73 18.47
C SER A 178 3.73 2.79 19.61
N GLU A 179 3.65 3.83 20.46
CA GLU A 179 4.41 3.89 21.70
C GLU A 179 3.62 3.39 22.91
N LYS A 180 2.32 3.13 22.74
CA LYS A 180 1.46 2.60 23.79
C LYS A 180 1.86 1.15 24.09
N ALA A 181 2.04 0.82 25.37
CA ALA A 181 2.27 -0.56 25.78
C ALA A 181 1.08 -1.45 25.39
N ALA A 182 1.38 -2.68 24.96
CA ALA A 182 0.36 -3.71 24.73
C ALA A 182 -0.38 -4.05 26.04
N SER A 183 -1.65 -4.44 25.92
CA SER A 183 -2.39 -4.94 27.09
C SER A 183 -1.82 -6.27 27.59
N LYS A 184 -2.09 -6.59 28.86
CA LYS A 184 -1.70 -7.89 29.43
C LYS A 184 -2.35 -9.05 28.68
N GLU A 185 -3.58 -8.86 28.21
CA GLU A 185 -4.33 -9.85 27.44
C GLU A 185 -3.63 -10.17 26.12
N ALA A 186 -3.31 -9.14 25.32
CA ALA A 186 -2.58 -9.29 24.07
C ALA A 186 -1.21 -9.94 24.27
N LEU A 187 -0.46 -9.51 25.30
CA LEU A 187 0.85 -10.11 25.62
C LEU A 187 0.75 -11.59 26.01
N THR A 188 -0.29 -11.95 26.78
CA THR A 188 -0.52 -13.35 27.19
C THR A 188 -0.77 -14.22 25.95
N TYR A 189 -1.62 -13.77 25.03
CA TYR A 189 -1.88 -14.47 23.79
C TYR A 189 -0.61 -14.62 22.92
N ILE A 190 0.18 -13.55 22.78
CA ILE A 190 1.46 -13.59 22.05
C ILE A 190 2.43 -14.59 22.68
N ASP A 191 2.52 -14.65 24.01
CA ASP A 191 3.36 -15.59 24.72
C ASP A 191 2.91 -17.05 24.53
N GLU A 192 1.60 -17.30 24.59
CA GLU A 192 1.02 -18.60 24.29
C GLU A 192 1.32 -19.04 22.85
N PHE A 193 1.10 -18.16 21.88
CA PHE A 193 1.42 -18.41 20.48
C PHE A 193 2.91 -18.75 20.28
N LYS A 194 3.82 -17.94 20.83
CA LYS A 194 5.27 -18.22 20.78
C LYS A 194 5.61 -19.58 21.35
N ASN A 195 5.02 -19.94 22.50
CA ASN A 195 5.27 -21.22 23.15
C ASN A 195 4.75 -22.41 22.32
N ILE A 196 3.60 -22.27 21.66
CA ILE A 196 3.07 -23.26 20.73
C ILE A 196 4.05 -23.49 19.58
N ILE A 197 4.57 -22.44 18.95
CA ILE A 197 5.53 -22.57 17.84
C ILE A 197 6.84 -23.21 18.32
N LYS A 198 7.39 -22.76 19.46
CA LYS A 198 8.63 -23.33 20.04
C LYS A 198 8.49 -24.82 20.34
N LYS A 199 7.32 -25.26 20.81
CA LYS A 199 7.08 -26.65 21.17
C LYS A 199 6.81 -27.53 19.94
N ASN A 200 5.99 -27.05 19.00
CA ASN A 200 5.37 -27.90 17.99
C ASN A 200 5.91 -27.69 16.57
N SER A 201 6.62 -26.60 16.27
CA SER A 201 7.12 -26.36 14.91
C SER A 201 8.26 -27.31 14.56
N ILE A 202 8.14 -28.00 13.44
CA ILE A 202 9.21 -28.80 12.83
C ILE A 202 10.39 -27.93 12.35
N PHE A 203 10.20 -26.61 12.25
CA PHE A 203 11.21 -25.64 11.83
C PHE A 203 11.75 -24.80 12.99
N LYS A 204 11.40 -25.11 14.25
CA LYS A 204 11.79 -24.30 15.42
C LYS A 204 13.29 -24.00 15.50
N ASP A 205 14.14 -24.93 15.08
CA ASP A 205 15.60 -24.81 15.12
C ASP A 205 16.15 -23.96 13.97
N LYS A 206 15.35 -23.72 12.92
CA LYS A 206 15.66 -22.82 11.80
C LYS A 206 15.17 -21.39 12.03
N ILE A 207 14.36 -21.17 13.06
CA ILE A 207 13.84 -19.84 13.41
C ILE A 207 14.88 -19.10 14.23
N ASN A 208 15.27 -17.92 13.77
CA ASN A 208 16.07 -17.02 14.59
C ASN A 208 15.15 -16.29 15.59
N TRP A 209 15.08 -16.81 16.81
CA TRP A 209 14.14 -16.36 17.83
C TRP A 209 14.42 -14.95 18.35
N SER A 210 15.69 -14.54 18.44
CA SER A 210 16.04 -13.22 18.99
C SER A 210 15.48 -12.04 18.18
N PRO A 211 15.71 -11.92 16.85
CA PRO A 211 15.11 -10.84 16.07
C PRO A 211 13.59 -10.96 15.99
N LEU A 212 13.05 -12.18 15.95
CA LEU A 212 11.60 -12.39 15.94
C LEU A 212 10.95 -11.85 17.23
N GLU A 213 11.51 -12.15 18.40
CA GLU A 213 10.98 -11.69 19.68
C GLU A 213 11.06 -10.16 19.80
N ASN A 214 12.15 -9.55 19.34
CA ASN A 214 12.26 -8.09 19.29
C ASN A 214 11.21 -7.47 18.36
N HIS A 215 11.00 -8.03 17.17
CA HIS A 215 9.96 -7.55 16.25
C HIS A 215 8.56 -7.72 16.84
N LEU A 216 8.26 -8.86 17.48
CA LEU A 216 6.99 -9.10 18.17
C LEU A 216 6.73 -8.07 19.28
N GLN A 217 7.76 -7.68 20.05
CA GLN A 217 7.63 -6.63 21.04
C GLN A 217 7.30 -5.27 20.41
N ILE A 218 7.91 -4.95 19.27
CA ILE A 218 7.67 -3.69 18.56
C ILE A 218 6.24 -3.65 17.98
N ILE A 219 5.82 -4.69 17.25
CA ILE A 219 4.52 -4.69 16.58
C ILE A 219 3.34 -4.82 17.54
N SER A 220 3.56 -5.43 18.72
CA SER A 220 2.50 -5.61 19.72
C SER A 220 2.15 -4.33 20.46
N LYS A 221 3.03 -3.31 20.44
CA LYS A 221 2.71 -2.01 21.02
C LYS A 221 1.40 -1.48 20.43
N GLY A 222 0.49 -1.05 21.31
CA GLY A 222 -0.83 -0.54 20.96
C GLY A 222 -1.94 -1.60 20.87
N MET A 223 -1.63 -2.89 20.90
CA MET A 223 -2.65 -3.95 20.92
C MET A 223 -3.39 -3.97 22.25
N GLU A 224 -4.73 -4.00 22.20
CA GLU A 224 -5.58 -4.03 23.40
C GLU A 224 -6.27 -5.38 23.57
N THR A 225 -6.69 -5.98 22.45
CA THR A 225 -7.49 -7.21 22.41
C THR A 225 -6.75 -8.35 21.71
N VAL A 226 -7.29 -9.57 21.81
CA VAL A 226 -6.77 -10.72 21.05
C VAL A 226 -6.91 -10.49 19.54
N ASP A 227 -7.96 -9.81 19.09
CA ASP A 227 -8.19 -9.54 17.66
C ASP A 227 -7.13 -8.60 17.07
N ASP A 228 -6.57 -7.69 17.87
CA ASP A 228 -5.44 -6.86 17.44
C ASP A 228 -4.17 -7.70 17.20
N SER A 229 -4.07 -8.85 17.86
CA SER A 229 -2.89 -9.73 17.88
C SER A 229 -2.98 -10.94 16.95
N SER A 230 -4.15 -11.21 16.36
CA SER A 230 -4.39 -12.39 15.53
C SER A 230 -3.88 -12.25 14.08
N GLY A 231 -3.43 -11.05 13.69
CA GLY A 231 -3.12 -10.72 12.29
C GLY A 231 -4.39 -10.71 11.44
N ASN A 232 -4.38 -10.03 10.29
CA ASN A 232 -5.57 -10.04 9.43
C ASN A 232 -5.96 -11.49 9.11
N PRO A 233 -7.17 -11.93 9.48
CA PRO A 233 -7.60 -13.27 9.16
C PRO A 233 -7.58 -13.40 7.65
N ILE A 234 -6.79 -14.34 7.14
CA ILE A 234 -7.10 -14.94 5.85
C ILE A 234 -8.45 -15.61 6.08
N HIS A 235 -9.54 -14.90 5.83
CA HIS A 235 -10.86 -15.50 5.80
C HIS A 235 -10.83 -16.52 4.67
N HIS A 236 -10.58 -17.77 5.02
CA HIS A 236 -11.04 -18.90 4.23
C HIS A 236 -12.57 -18.81 4.25
N GLU A 237 -13.15 -18.16 3.24
CA GLU A 237 -14.55 -18.38 2.92
C GLU A 237 -14.67 -19.87 2.57
N GLU A 238 -15.25 -20.65 3.50
CA GLU A 238 -15.74 -21.98 3.22
C GLU A 238 -16.71 -21.86 2.04
N PRO A 239 -16.56 -22.64 0.95
CA PRO A 239 -17.51 -22.56 -0.16
C PRO A 239 -18.88 -22.97 0.38
N GLU A 240 -19.86 -22.06 0.27
CA GLU A 240 -21.24 -22.36 0.58
C GLU A 240 -21.64 -23.64 -0.13
N ARG A 241 -21.84 -24.73 0.64
CA ARG A 241 -22.55 -25.90 0.12
C ARG A 241 -23.94 -25.42 -0.24
N SER A 242 -24.18 -25.23 -1.53
CA SER A 242 -25.51 -25.04 -2.08
C SER A 242 -26.41 -26.16 -1.55
N ARG A 243 -27.34 -25.82 -0.67
CA ARG A 243 -28.46 -26.70 -0.35
C ARG A 243 -29.34 -26.73 -1.59
N ARG A 244 -29.24 -27.81 -2.35
CA ARG A 244 -30.35 -28.34 -3.14
C ARG A 244 -30.91 -29.53 -2.39
#